data_AF-A0A8H3HVF5-F1
#
_entry.id   AF-A0A8H3HVF5-F1
#
_cell.length_a   1.000
_cell.length_b   1.000
_cell.length_c   1.000
_cell.angle_alpha   90.00
_cell.angle_beta   90.00
_cell.angle_gamma   90.00
#
_symmetry.space_group_name_H-M   'P 1'
#
loop_
_entity.id
_entity.type
_entity.pdbx_description
1 polymer ?
#
loop_
_entity_poly.entity_id
_entity_poly.type
_entity_poly.pdbx_seq_one_letter_code
_entity_poly.pdbx_strand_id
1 'polypeptide(L)'
;MRVLLLGASRNIGYCVAQRLLAKGHTCTLILRRPDSMESEPSISEHIRNGLAKLVRGDALVREDVQKAWDVANSDGPVDLIFFGIGGDPSFSFVKGFIVNPADITTRSMSVLLSIVQSSTVRPRLVTVSSNGLDQRSHSLLPLPLKIFYGYLLRVPHEDKIGLERNVKQATSSEGWLDPKNAVIVRPSLLTSGECRADTKPSAYRTGDELTSAWTVSRADVGHFIVEKVLAEWDQWAGKAWVISY
;
A
#
# COMPACT_ATOMS: atom_id res chain seq x y z
N MET A 1 5.32 9.01 14.77
CA MET A 1 4.20 9.37 13.86
C MET A 1 2.96 8.59 14.26
N ARG A 2 1.78 9.13 13.94
CA ARG A 2 0.48 8.45 14.01
C ARG A 2 0.11 7.99 12.60
N VAL A 3 -0.11 6.69 12.45
CA VAL A 3 -0.27 6.04 11.14
C VAL A 3 -1.61 5.32 11.07
N LEU A 4 -2.39 5.59 10.02
CA LEU A 4 -3.55 4.77 9.66
C LEU A 4 -3.15 3.75 8.59
N LEU A 5 -3.31 2.47 8.91
CA LEU A 5 -2.89 1.35 8.07
C LEU A 5 -4.11 0.61 7.52
N LEU A 6 -4.28 0.66 6.20
CA LEU A 6 -5.27 -0.13 5.46
C LEU A 6 -4.57 -1.27 4.72
N GLY A 7 -5.04 -2.50 4.91
CA GLY A 7 -4.44 -3.68 4.27
C GLY A 7 -3.18 -4.21 4.98
N ALA A 8 -3.07 -4.01 6.29
CA ALA A 8 -1.90 -4.43 7.09
C ALA A 8 -2.02 -5.80 7.79
N SER A 9 -3.01 -6.62 7.41
CA SER A 9 -3.22 -7.95 8.01
C SER A 9 -2.19 -9.00 7.59
N ARG A 10 -1.50 -8.81 6.45
CA ARG A 10 -0.54 -9.76 5.88
C ARG A 10 0.35 -9.08 4.85
N ASN A 11 1.34 -9.81 4.34
CA ASN A 11 2.17 -9.41 3.20
C ASN A 11 2.86 -8.04 3.46
N ILE A 12 2.94 -7.19 2.43
CA ILE A 12 3.65 -5.90 2.48
C ILE A 12 3.13 -5.04 3.64
N GLY A 13 1.80 -4.93 3.80
CA GLY A 13 1.23 -4.10 4.85
C GLY A 13 1.56 -4.57 6.26
N TYR A 14 1.67 -5.88 6.46
CA TYR A 14 2.13 -6.44 7.74
C TYR A 14 3.62 -6.13 7.98
N CYS A 15 4.48 -6.28 6.98
CA CYS A 15 5.89 -5.90 7.07
C CYS A 15 6.05 -4.40 7.38
N VAL A 16 5.25 -3.54 6.76
CA VAL A 16 5.23 -2.09 7.05
C VAL A 16 4.78 -1.83 8.49
N ALA A 17 3.70 -2.46 8.94
CA ALA A 17 3.20 -2.31 10.30
C ALA A 17 4.25 -2.70 11.35
N GLN A 18 4.89 -3.86 11.19
CA GLN A 18 5.95 -4.33 12.09
C GLN A 18 7.11 -3.33 12.18
N ARG A 19 7.61 -2.82 11.04
CA ARG A 19 8.71 -1.86 11.02
C ARG A 19 8.33 -0.51 11.65
N LEU A 20 7.13 -0.01 11.39
CA LEU A 20 6.65 1.23 12.00
C LEU A 20 6.50 1.10 13.52
N LEU A 21 5.93 -0.01 13.98
CA LEU A 21 5.76 -0.32 15.41
C LEU A 21 7.10 -0.49 16.11
N ALA A 22 8.07 -1.17 15.49
CA ALA A 22 9.42 -1.32 16.02
C ALA A 22 10.16 0.03 16.16
N LYS A 23 9.84 1.01 15.31
CA LYS A 23 10.33 2.41 15.43
C LYS A 23 9.53 3.26 16.43
N GLY A 24 8.63 2.66 17.21
CA GLY A 24 7.85 3.36 18.24
C GLY A 24 6.73 4.26 17.69
N HIS A 25 6.26 4.03 16.47
CA HIS A 25 5.12 4.78 15.94
C HIS A 25 3.78 4.22 16.44
N THR A 26 2.79 5.09 16.59
CA THR A 26 1.43 4.69 16.90
C THR A 26 0.71 4.32 15.60
N CYS A 27 0.22 3.09 15.51
CA CYS A 27 -0.38 2.52 14.32
C CYS A 27 -1.83 2.11 14.62
N THR A 28 -2.77 2.68 13.87
CA THR A 28 -4.18 2.24 13.85
C THR A 28 -4.40 1.36 12.63
N LEU A 29 -4.77 0.11 12.84
CA LEU A 29 -4.99 -0.88 11.79
C LEU A 29 -6.49 -1.12 11.62
N ILE A 30 -7.02 -0.86 10.42
CA ILE A 30 -8.37 -1.32 10.06
C ILE A 30 -8.30 -2.76 9.53
N LEU A 31 -9.00 -3.67 10.19
CA LEU A 31 -8.93 -5.10 9.96
C LEU A 31 -10.33 -5.71 9.92
N ARG A 32 -10.61 -6.58 8.95
CA ARG A 32 -11.88 -7.34 8.91
C ARG A 32 -11.97 -8.35 10.08
N ARG A 33 -10.82 -8.90 10.48
CA ARG A 33 -10.68 -9.88 11.58
C ARG A 33 -9.48 -9.47 12.45
N PRO A 34 -9.65 -8.55 13.43
CA PRO A 34 -8.58 -8.12 14.31
C PRO A 34 -8.06 -9.23 15.24
N ASP A 35 -8.90 -10.21 15.59
CA ASP A 35 -8.57 -11.27 16.55
C ASP A 35 -7.29 -12.03 16.18
N SER A 36 -7.03 -12.21 14.87
CA SER A 36 -5.81 -12.89 14.41
C SER A 36 -4.53 -12.08 14.61
N MET A 37 -4.63 -10.77 14.85
CA MET A 37 -3.48 -9.89 15.12
C MET A 37 -3.27 -9.72 16.63
N GLU A 38 -4.31 -9.89 17.45
CA GLU A 38 -4.21 -9.82 18.91
C GLU A 38 -3.37 -10.98 19.47
N SER A 39 -3.48 -12.16 18.86
CA SER A 39 -2.72 -13.35 19.25
C SER A 39 -1.30 -13.40 18.69
N GLU A 40 -0.91 -12.48 17.80
CA GLU A 40 0.42 -12.48 17.17
C GLU A 40 1.47 -11.91 18.13
N PRO A 41 2.50 -12.69 18.53
CA PRO A 41 3.49 -12.25 19.51
C PRO A 41 4.16 -10.93 19.13
N SER A 42 4.48 -10.73 17.84
CA SER A 42 5.16 -9.54 17.33
C SER A 42 4.32 -8.26 17.36
N ILE A 43 3.01 -8.35 17.63
CA ILE A 43 2.10 -7.20 17.69
C ILE A 43 1.51 -7.04 19.08
N SER A 44 1.31 -8.14 19.81
CA SER A 44 0.66 -8.15 21.14
C SER A 44 1.29 -7.19 22.15
N GLU A 45 2.62 -7.04 22.15
CA GLU A 45 3.32 -6.09 23.02
C GLU A 45 3.02 -4.64 22.66
N HIS A 46 3.00 -4.32 21.36
CA HIS A 46 2.64 -3.00 20.88
C HIS A 46 1.18 -2.64 21.20
N ILE A 47 0.27 -3.62 21.24
CA ILE A 47 -1.11 -3.42 21.67
C ILE A 47 -1.13 -3.05 23.16
N ARG A 48 -0.46 -3.83 24.03
CA ARG A 48 -0.39 -3.57 25.47
C ARG A 48 0.20 -2.20 25.79
N ASN A 49 1.18 -1.77 25.01
CA ASN A 49 1.84 -0.47 25.18
C ASN A 49 1.10 0.70 24.49
N GLY A 50 -0.09 0.44 23.91
CA GLY A 50 -0.89 1.47 23.25
C GLY A 50 -0.36 1.97 21.90
N LEU A 51 0.68 1.33 21.36
CA LEU A 51 1.27 1.67 20.06
C LEU A 51 0.49 1.05 18.90
N ALA A 52 -0.20 -0.07 19.09
CA ALA A 52 -1.04 -0.68 18.07
C ALA A 52 -2.53 -0.61 18.48
N LYS A 53 -3.34 0.08 17.69
CA LYS A 53 -4.81 0.14 17.85
C LYS A 53 -5.46 -0.68 16.75
N LEU A 54 -6.29 -1.64 17.11
CA LEU A 54 -7.01 -2.47 16.14
C LEU A 54 -8.46 -2.01 16.03
N VAL A 55 -8.89 -1.73 14.80
CA VAL A 55 -10.27 -1.33 14.50
C VAL A 55 -10.88 -2.37 13.58
N ARG A 56 -11.92 -3.07 14.06
CA ARG A 56 -12.70 -3.95 13.21
C ARG A 56 -13.45 -3.14 12.14
N GLY A 57 -13.27 -3.49 10.87
CA GLY A 57 -13.98 -2.83 9.77
C GLY A 57 -13.58 -3.33 8.38
N ASP A 58 -14.41 -2.99 7.39
CA ASP A 58 -14.17 -3.20 5.96
C ASP A 58 -13.87 -1.87 5.25
N ALA A 59 -12.80 -1.83 4.46
CA ALA A 59 -12.40 -0.63 3.75
C ALA A 59 -13.33 -0.25 2.58
N LEU A 60 -14.31 -1.09 2.24
CA LEU A 60 -15.40 -0.75 1.32
C LEU A 60 -16.57 -0.04 2.00
N VAL A 61 -16.62 -0.06 3.33
CA VAL A 61 -17.71 0.53 4.12
C VAL A 61 -17.22 1.87 4.67
N ARG A 62 -17.91 2.95 4.29
CA ARG A 62 -17.48 4.32 4.64
C ARG A 62 -17.45 4.54 6.15
N GLU A 63 -18.45 4.02 6.85
CA GLU A 63 -18.61 4.17 8.30
C GLU A 63 -17.47 3.47 9.06
N ASP A 64 -17.02 2.32 8.56
CA ASP A 64 -15.90 1.57 9.14
C ASP A 64 -14.57 2.32 8.95
N VAL A 65 -14.33 2.88 7.75
CA VAL A 65 -13.13 3.70 7.49
C VAL A 65 -13.18 5.00 8.29
N GLN A 66 -14.35 5.63 8.44
CA GLN A 66 -14.54 6.82 9.28
C GLN A 66 -14.23 6.51 10.74
N LYS A 67 -14.74 5.41 11.27
CA LYS A 67 -14.43 4.96 12.64
C LYS A 67 -12.92 4.75 12.84
N ALA A 68 -12.25 4.09 11.89
CA ALA A 68 -10.80 3.89 11.96
C ALA A 68 -10.03 5.22 11.88
N TRP A 69 -10.50 6.15 11.04
CA TRP A 69 -9.97 7.50 10.92
C TRP A 69 -10.11 8.28 12.23
N ASP A 70 -11.27 8.23 12.89
CA ASP A 70 -11.52 8.92 14.16
C ASP A 70 -10.63 8.37 15.27
N VAL A 71 -10.50 7.04 15.36
CA VAL A 71 -9.60 6.37 16.32
C VAL A 71 -8.12 6.73 16.06
N ALA A 72 -7.73 6.88 14.79
CA ALA A 72 -6.38 7.28 14.44
C ALA A 72 -6.08 8.75 14.78
N ASN A 73 -7.12 9.60 14.82
CA ASN A 73 -7.00 11.02 15.20
C ASN A 73 -7.25 11.30 16.70
N SER A 74 -7.66 10.30 17.50
CA SER A 74 -8.09 10.50 18.90
C SER A 74 -7.02 11.14 19.78
N ASP A 75 -5.76 10.82 19.52
CA ASP A 75 -4.62 11.25 20.34
C ASP A 75 -3.77 12.30 19.62
N GLY A 76 -4.31 12.92 18.56
CA GLY A 76 -3.63 13.89 17.69
C GLY A 76 -3.78 13.55 16.21
N PRO A 77 -3.46 14.49 15.30
CA PRO A 77 -3.68 14.32 13.87
C PRO A 77 -2.87 13.16 13.29
N VAL A 78 -3.47 12.44 12.34
CA VAL A 78 -2.77 11.39 11.57
C VAL A 78 -1.68 12.03 10.71
N ASP A 79 -0.45 11.50 10.80
CA ASP A 79 0.71 11.98 10.03
C ASP A 79 0.84 11.25 8.69
N LEU A 80 0.43 9.98 8.66
CA LEU A 80 0.63 9.06 7.54
C LEU A 80 -0.56 8.13 7.38
N ILE A 81 -0.98 7.92 6.14
CA ILE A 81 -1.86 6.83 5.73
C ILE A 81 -1.03 5.88 4.86
N PHE A 82 -1.05 4.60 5.21
CA PHE A 82 -0.55 3.54 4.34
C PHE A 82 -1.74 2.76 3.77
N PHE A 83 -1.80 2.67 2.44
CA PHE A 83 -2.80 1.93 1.70
C PHE A 83 -2.15 0.74 0.99
N GLY A 84 -2.21 -0.43 1.62
CA GLY A 84 -1.70 -1.70 1.10
C GLY A 84 -2.80 -2.69 0.71
N ILE A 85 -4.03 -2.22 0.47
CA ILE A 85 -5.15 -3.11 0.13
C ILE A 85 -4.86 -3.80 -1.21
N GLY A 86 -5.09 -5.10 -1.19
CA GLY A 86 -5.20 -5.99 -2.34
C GLY A 86 -6.15 -7.12 -1.98
N GLY A 87 -6.61 -7.86 -2.98
CA GLY A 87 -7.44 -9.04 -2.74
C GLY A 87 -6.69 -10.35 -2.96
N ASP A 88 -7.30 -11.42 -2.47
CA ASP A 88 -6.81 -12.78 -2.72
C ASP A 88 -7.20 -13.18 -4.14
N PRO A 89 -6.23 -13.45 -5.03
CA PRO A 89 -6.54 -13.81 -6.39
C PRO A 89 -7.12 -15.23 -6.44
N SER A 90 -8.17 -15.42 -7.23
CA SER A 90 -8.62 -16.75 -7.68
C SER A 90 -8.43 -16.87 -9.19
N PHE A 91 -8.29 -18.09 -9.71
CA PHE A 91 -8.00 -18.31 -11.12
C PHE A 91 -9.27 -18.60 -11.91
N SER A 92 -9.41 -17.95 -13.06
CA SER A 92 -10.45 -18.18 -14.07
C SER A 92 -9.79 -18.51 -15.40
N PHE A 93 -10.19 -19.61 -16.04
CA PHE A 93 -9.67 -20.00 -17.35
C PHE A 93 -9.92 -18.98 -18.46
N VAL A 94 -10.96 -18.15 -18.33
CA VAL A 94 -11.31 -17.14 -19.34
C VAL A 94 -10.75 -15.77 -19.00
N LYS A 95 -10.66 -15.43 -17.71
CA LYS A 95 -10.34 -14.08 -17.21
C LYS A 95 -8.95 -13.96 -16.56
N GLY A 96 -8.20 -15.05 -16.45
CA GLY A 96 -6.94 -15.09 -15.71
C GLY A 96 -7.17 -15.02 -14.20
N PHE A 97 -6.26 -14.35 -13.48
CA PHE A 97 -6.47 -14.07 -12.06
C PHE A 97 -7.53 -12.99 -11.88
N ILE A 98 -8.49 -13.26 -11.00
CA ILE A 98 -9.56 -12.35 -10.63
C ILE A 98 -9.52 -12.10 -9.12
N VAL A 99 -10.03 -10.95 -8.71
CA VAL A 99 -10.21 -10.55 -7.32
C VAL A 99 -11.68 -10.22 -7.12
N ASN A 100 -12.24 -10.52 -5.94
CA ASN A 100 -13.62 -10.19 -5.61
C ASN A 100 -13.69 -9.29 -4.36
N PRO A 101 -14.32 -8.10 -4.46
CA PRO A 101 -14.81 -7.45 -5.69
C PRO A 101 -13.66 -7.07 -6.63
N ALA A 102 -13.97 -6.97 -7.93
CA ALA A 102 -12.97 -6.71 -8.98
C ALA A 102 -12.34 -5.32 -8.85
N ASP A 103 -13.03 -4.37 -8.22
CA ASP A 103 -12.62 -2.98 -8.04
C ASP A 103 -12.26 -2.66 -6.56
N ILE A 104 -11.84 -3.68 -5.79
CA ILE A 104 -11.60 -3.56 -4.34
C ILE A 104 -10.66 -2.39 -4.00
N THR A 105 -9.57 -2.22 -4.75
CA THR A 105 -8.58 -1.18 -4.44
C THR A 105 -9.03 0.19 -4.91
N THR A 106 -9.69 0.29 -6.06
CA THR A 106 -10.29 1.53 -6.57
C THR A 106 -11.33 2.05 -5.59
N ARG A 107 -12.30 1.19 -5.22
CA ARG A 107 -13.43 1.58 -4.38
C ARG A 107 -12.98 1.94 -2.96
N SER A 108 -12.12 1.14 -2.34
CA SER A 108 -11.60 1.44 -1.00
C SER A 108 -10.75 2.71 -0.95
N MET A 109 -9.98 3.01 -2.02
CA MET A 109 -9.25 4.28 -2.09
C MET A 109 -10.21 5.47 -2.24
N SER A 110 -11.28 5.34 -3.03
CA SER A 110 -12.30 6.38 -3.16
C SER A 110 -12.97 6.69 -1.81
N VAL A 111 -13.35 5.65 -1.06
CA VAL A 111 -13.89 5.78 0.30
C VAL A 111 -12.92 6.53 1.21
N LEU A 112 -11.65 6.08 1.27
CA LEU A 112 -10.62 6.72 2.08
C LEU A 112 -10.44 8.20 1.72
N LEU A 113 -10.26 8.52 0.44
CA LEU A 113 -10.05 9.89 -0.02
C LEU A 113 -11.25 10.79 0.30
N SER A 114 -12.48 10.27 0.21
CA SER A 114 -13.68 11.05 0.57
C SER A 114 -13.70 11.48 2.05
N ILE A 115 -13.20 10.63 2.94
CA ILE A 115 -13.10 10.89 4.38
C ILE A 115 -12.00 11.93 4.64
N VAL A 116 -10.82 11.72 4.05
CA VAL A 116 -9.70 12.65 4.21
C VAL A 116 -10.04 14.03 3.64
N GLN A 117 -10.69 14.10 2.48
CA GLN A 117 -11.13 15.36 1.86
C GLN A 117 -12.07 16.15 2.77
N SER A 118 -12.97 15.45 3.46
CA SER A 118 -13.95 16.03 4.40
C SER A 118 -13.33 16.44 5.73
N SER A 119 -12.11 16.00 6.03
CA SER A 119 -11.37 16.40 7.23
C SER A 119 -10.59 17.69 7.02
N THR A 120 -10.10 18.30 8.09
CA THR A 120 -9.08 19.37 8.05
C THR A 120 -7.64 18.81 8.11
N VAL A 121 -7.47 17.54 8.50
CA VAL A 121 -6.16 16.88 8.56
C VAL A 121 -5.75 16.44 7.15
N ARG A 122 -4.49 16.65 6.79
CA ARG A 122 -3.91 16.28 5.48
C ARG A 122 -2.66 15.41 5.67
N PRO A 123 -2.82 14.13 6.02
CA PRO A 123 -1.69 13.23 6.20
C PRO A 123 -0.98 12.95 4.88
N ARG A 124 0.26 12.50 4.97
CA ARG A 124 0.96 11.88 3.85
C ARG A 124 0.29 10.56 3.47
N LEU A 125 0.27 10.20 2.19
CA LEU A 125 -0.30 8.97 1.67
C LEU A 125 0.77 8.14 0.95
N VAL A 126 0.98 6.91 1.40
CA VAL A 126 1.73 5.90 0.65
C VAL A 126 0.76 4.81 0.19
N THR A 127 0.70 4.55 -1.11
CA THR A 127 -0.16 3.49 -1.66
C THR A 127 0.65 2.46 -2.44
N VAL A 128 0.29 1.19 -2.32
CA VAL A 128 0.90 0.10 -3.08
C VAL A 128 0.04 -0.25 -4.30
N SER A 129 0.58 0.01 -5.48
CA SER A 129 0.02 -0.27 -6.80
C SER A 129 0.69 -1.52 -7.41
N SER A 130 0.98 -1.50 -8.71
CA SER A 130 1.69 -2.55 -9.45
C SER A 130 2.55 -1.93 -10.55
N ASN A 131 3.62 -2.62 -10.95
CA ASN A 131 4.39 -2.27 -12.15
C ASN A 131 3.70 -2.79 -13.43
N GLY A 132 3.94 -2.14 -14.57
CA GLY A 132 3.44 -2.58 -15.88
C GLY A 132 1.97 -2.26 -16.16
N LEU A 133 1.44 -1.20 -15.55
CA LEU A 133 0.03 -0.78 -15.67
C LEU A 133 -0.27 0.08 -16.90
N ASP A 134 0.72 0.77 -17.45
CA ASP A 134 0.58 1.60 -18.65
C ASP A 134 1.40 1.02 -19.81
N GLN A 135 1.13 1.47 -21.04
CA GLN A 135 1.76 0.91 -22.24
C GLN A 135 3.30 1.00 -22.19
N ARG A 136 3.83 2.08 -21.62
CA ARG A 136 5.27 2.31 -21.52
C ARG A 136 5.88 1.38 -20.48
N SER A 137 5.37 1.35 -19.25
CA SER A 137 5.86 0.44 -18.22
C SER A 137 5.68 -1.04 -18.61
N HIS A 138 4.61 -1.40 -19.30
CA HIS A 138 4.40 -2.75 -19.84
C HIS A 138 5.42 -3.12 -20.92
N SER A 139 5.81 -2.17 -21.77
CA SER A 139 6.83 -2.39 -22.81
C SER A 139 8.23 -2.66 -22.24
N LEU A 140 8.50 -2.20 -21.02
CA LEU A 140 9.77 -2.39 -20.31
C LEU A 140 9.86 -3.72 -19.55
N LEU A 141 8.75 -4.47 -19.45
CA LEU A 141 8.75 -5.79 -18.83
C LEU A 141 9.55 -6.80 -19.68
N PRO A 142 10.14 -7.82 -19.06
CA PRO A 142 10.66 -8.97 -19.77
C PRO A 142 9.59 -9.67 -20.63
N LEU A 143 9.97 -10.19 -21.81
CA LEU A 143 9.02 -10.72 -22.80
C LEU A 143 8.03 -11.78 -22.24
N PRO A 144 8.45 -12.77 -21.42
CA PRO A 144 7.50 -13.71 -20.83
C PRO A 144 6.51 -13.06 -19.86
N LEU A 145 6.97 -12.04 -19.12
CA LEU A 145 6.12 -11.28 -18.19
C LEU A 145 5.09 -10.43 -18.94
N LYS A 146 5.38 -9.93 -20.15
CA LYS A 146 4.37 -9.22 -20.96
C LYS A 146 3.15 -10.08 -21.25
N ILE A 147 3.37 -11.32 -21.68
CA ILE A 147 2.29 -12.27 -22.00
C ILE A 147 1.50 -12.61 -20.73
N PHE A 148 2.20 -12.89 -19.62
CA PHE A 148 1.56 -13.14 -18.32
C PHE A 148 0.74 -11.93 -17.85
N TYR A 149 1.31 -10.71 -17.89
CA TYR A 149 0.70 -9.50 -17.37
C TYR A 149 -0.50 -9.05 -18.22
N GLY A 150 -0.40 -9.19 -19.54
CA GLY A 150 -1.45 -8.77 -20.48
C GLY A 150 -2.71 -9.63 -20.43
N TYR A 151 -2.57 -10.94 -20.16
CA TYR A 151 -3.71 -11.85 -20.09
C TYR A 151 -4.11 -12.20 -18.65
N LEU A 152 -3.17 -12.67 -17.83
CA LEU A 152 -3.49 -13.23 -16.51
C LEU A 152 -3.72 -12.19 -15.41
N LEU A 153 -3.22 -10.96 -15.58
CA LEU A 153 -3.35 -9.91 -14.57
C LEU A 153 -4.25 -8.75 -15.01
N ARG A 154 -4.98 -8.88 -16.13
CA ARG A 154 -5.78 -7.79 -16.68
C ARG A 154 -6.77 -7.22 -15.67
N VAL A 155 -7.58 -8.06 -15.00
CA VAL A 155 -8.60 -7.60 -14.06
C VAL A 155 -7.98 -6.92 -12.82
N PRO A 156 -6.99 -7.51 -12.12
CA PRO A 156 -6.27 -6.83 -11.04
C PRO A 156 -5.58 -5.53 -11.48
N HIS A 157 -5.06 -5.47 -12.71
CA HIS A 157 -4.41 -4.26 -13.24
C HIS A 157 -5.42 -3.15 -13.51
N GLU A 158 -6.59 -3.46 -14.06
CA GLU A 158 -7.68 -2.49 -14.24
C GLU A 158 -8.05 -1.83 -12.91
N ASP A 159 -8.12 -2.61 -11.83
CA ASP A 159 -8.37 -2.08 -10.49
C ASP A 159 -7.21 -1.22 -9.95
N LYS A 160 -5.96 -1.65 -10.12
CA LYS A 160 -4.80 -0.84 -9.72
C LYS A 160 -4.68 0.45 -10.53
N ILE A 161 -5.13 0.46 -11.79
CA ILE A 161 -5.23 1.69 -12.59
C ILE A 161 -6.30 2.62 -11.99
N GLY A 162 -7.47 2.10 -11.59
CA GLY A 162 -8.51 2.88 -10.93
C GLY A 162 -8.04 3.48 -9.59
N LEU A 163 -7.34 2.69 -8.78
CA LEU A 163 -6.64 3.14 -7.57
C LEU A 163 -5.72 4.34 -7.87
N GLU A 164 -4.83 4.23 -8.86
CA GLU A 164 -3.90 5.31 -9.19
C GLU A 164 -4.62 6.54 -9.76
N ARG A 165 -5.69 6.35 -10.54
CA ARG A 165 -6.50 7.47 -11.05
C ARG A 165 -7.10 8.28 -9.92
N ASN A 166 -7.63 7.63 -8.88
CA ASN A 166 -8.17 8.32 -7.71
C ASN A 166 -7.11 9.20 -7.03
N VAL A 167 -5.91 8.65 -6.81
CA VAL A 167 -4.79 9.40 -6.20
C VAL A 167 -4.33 10.54 -7.09
N LYS A 168 -4.16 10.29 -8.40
CA LYS A 168 -3.74 11.31 -9.38
C LYS A 168 -4.76 12.43 -9.53
N GLN A 169 -6.05 12.13 -9.45
CA GLN A 169 -7.11 13.15 -9.47
C GLN A 169 -7.05 14.01 -8.21
N ALA A 170 -6.95 13.39 -7.03
CA ALA A 170 -6.83 14.11 -5.76
C ALA A 170 -5.58 15.00 -5.70
N THR A 171 -4.50 14.62 -6.39
CA THR A 171 -3.21 15.32 -6.45
C THR A 171 -2.97 16.11 -7.75
N SER A 172 -4.00 16.30 -8.57
CA SER A 172 -3.90 17.12 -9.78
C SER A 172 -3.82 18.62 -9.45
N SER A 173 -3.60 19.48 -10.45
CA SER A 173 -3.63 20.94 -10.26
C SER A 173 -4.97 21.46 -9.73
N GLU A 174 -6.07 20.78 -10.10
CA GLU A 174 -7.43 21.04 -9.62
C GLU A 174 -7.80 20.14 -8.42
N GLY A 175 -6.84 19.35 -7.93
CA GLY A 175 -7.00 18.43 -6.82
C GLY A 175 -6.97 19.14 -5.47
N TRP A 176 -7.49 18.47 -4.44
CA TRP A 176 -7.56 19.02 -3.08
C TRP A 176 -6.38 18.59 -2.19
N LEU A 177 -5.55 17.66 -2.65
CA LEU A 177 -4.39 17.13 -1.94
C LEU A 177 -3.11 17.59 -2.64
N ASP A 178 -2.14 18.12 -1.87
CA ASP A 178 -0.83 18.47 -2.43
C ASP A 178 -0.19 17.25 -3.11
N PRO A 179 0.31 17.36 -4.36
CA PRO A 179 1.07 16.29 -5.00
C PRO A 179 2.18 15.72 -4.11
N LYS A 180 2.89 16.57 -3.36
CA LYS A 180 3.96 16.15 -2.44
C LYS A 180 3.46 15.40 -1.20
N ASN A 181 2.16 15.30 -0.99
CA ASN A 181 1.58 14.48 0.07
C ASN A 181 1.33 13.03 -0.35
N ALA A 182 1.67 12.60 -1.57
CA ALA A 182 1.46 11.22 -2.01
C ALA A 182 2.72 10.56 -2.59
N VAL A 183 2.85 9.25 -2.35
CA VAL A 183 3.81 8.36 -3.02
C VAL A 183 3.09 7.10 -3.48
N ILE A 184 3.28 6.72 -4.74
CA ILE A 184 2.75 5.47 -5.30
C ILE A 184 3.91 4.48 -5.45
N VAL A 185 3.82 3.32 -4.81
CA VAL A 185 4.83 2.26 -4.92
C VAL A 185 4.34 1.18 -5.89
N ARG A 186 5.12 0.89 -6.93
CA ARG A 186 4.81 -0.05 -8.01
C ARG A 186 5.76 -1.25 -7.96
N PRO A 187 5.53 -2.24 -7.09
CA PRO A 187 6.39 -3.40 -7.02
C PRO A 187 6.33 -4.24 -8.30
N SER A 188 7.44 -4.92 -8.58
CA SER A 188 7.50 -6.00 -9.57
C SER A 188 6.78 -7.26 -9.05
N LEU A 189 6.86 -8.39 -9.78
CA LEU A 189 6.18 -9.61 -9.38
C LEU A 189 6.57 -10.02 -7.94
N LEU A 190 5.57 -10.08 -7.07
CA LEU A 190 5.78 -10.23 -5.64
C LEU A 190 6.15 -11.67 -5.26
N THR A 191 7.29 -11.81 -4.60
CA THR A 191 7.72 -13.08 -3.98
C THR A 191 7.61 -13.00 -2.46
N SER A 192 7.73 -14.16 -1.81
CA SER A 192 7.83 -14.26 -0.35
C SER A 192 9.26 -14.67 0.01
N GLY A 193 9.70 -14.31 1.21
CA GLY A 193 11.04 -14.58 1.71
C GLY A 193 11.49 -13.50 2.68
N GLU A 194 12.68 -13.69 3.22
CA GLU A 194 13.33 -12.71 4.10
C GLU A 194 13.58 -11.39 3.38
N CYS A 195 13.68 -10.31 4.17
CA CYS A 195 14.09 -9.01 3.65
C CYS A 195 15.59 -9.02 3.38
N ARG A 196 15.96 -9.05 2.10
CA ARG A 196 17.38 -9.01 1.68
C ARG A 196 18.03 -7.68 2.06
N ALA A 197 17.26 -6.60 2.09
CA ALA A 197 17.76 -5.28 2.41
C ALA A 197 18.25 -5.11 3.86
N ASP A 198 17.77 -5.95 4.80
CA ASP A 198 18.25 -5.94 6.19
C ASP A 198 19.73 -6.35 6.30
N THR A 199 20.26 -7.13 5.33
CA THR A 199 21.68 -7.54 5.29
C THR A 199 22.47 -6.91 4.15
N LYS A 200 21.80 -6.48 3.08
CA LYS A 200 22.41 -5.86 1.90
C LYS A 200 21.67 -4.58 1.53
N PRO A 201 22.18 -3.39 1.87
CA PRO A 201 21.50 -2.12 1.57
C PRO A 201 21.15 -1.88 0.09
N SER A 202 21.89 -2.50 -0.84
CA SER A 202 21.67 -2.48 -2.29
C SER A 202 20.90 -3.70 -2.82
N ALA A 203 20.06 -4.32 -1.99
CA ALA A 203 19.33 -5.55 -2.34
C ALA A 203 18.32 -5.36 -3.47
N TYR A 204 17.78 -4.16 -3.66
CA TYR A 204 16.80 -3.82 -4.70
C TYR A 204 17.17 -2.49 -5.38
N ARG A 205 16.58 -2.29 -6.56
CA ARG A 205 16.64 -1.08 -7.37
C ARG A 205 15.30 -0.37 -7.35
N THR A 206 15.35 0.95 -7.49
CA THR A 206 14.18 1.82 -7.55
C THR A 206 14.31 2.84 -8.67
N GLY A 207 13.22 3.15 -9.36
CA GLY A 207 13.18 4.16 -10.41
C GLY A 207 11.75 4.56 -10.74
N ASP A 208 11.56 5.70 -11.39
CA ASP A 208 10.28 6.06 -12.01
C ASP A 208 9.90 5.03 -13.08
N GLU A 209 10.90 4.53 -13.80
CA GLU A 209 10.84 3.38 -14.69
C GLU A 209 12.04 2.44 -14.46
N LEU A 210 11.85 1.14 -14.61
CA LEU A 210 12.93 0.15 -14.54
C LEU A 210 12.81 -0.86 -15.68
N THR A 211 13.94 -1.10 -16.36
CA THR A 211 14.09 -2.24 -17.27
C THR A 211 14.41 -3.50 -16.49
N SER A 212 14.03 -4.66 -17.03
CA SER A 212 14.31 -5.97 -16.43
C SER A 212 13.79 -6.12 -14.99
N ALA A 213 12.63 -5.52 -14.71
CA ALA A 213 11.99 -5.53 -13.40
C ALA A 213 11.21 -6.84 -13.20
N TRP A 214 11.90 -7.89 -12.73
CA TRP A 214 11.34 -9.25 -12.64
C TRP A 214 10.54 -9.47 -11.38
N THR A 215 11.19 -9.44 -10.22
CA THR A 215 10.59 -9.82 -8.94
C THR A 215 11.10 -8.95 -7.81
N VAL A 216 10.35 -8.91 -6.71
CA VAL A 216 10.77 -8.33 -5.43
C VAL A 216 10.04 -9.02 -4.30
N SER A 217 10.68 -9.21 -3.15
CA SER A 217 10.00 -9.79 -1.99
C SER A 217 9.04 -8.77 -1.36
N ARG A 218 7.92 -9.26 -0.81
CA ARG A 218 7.00 -8.43 -0.02
C ARG A 218 7.69 -7.74 1.16
N ALA A 219 8.67 -8.41 1.75
CA ALA A 219 9.45 -7.89 2.87
C ALA A 219 10.35 -6.71 2.45
N ASP A 220 11.02 -6.80 1.30
CA ASP A 220 11.84 -5.72 0.73
C ASP A 220 11.00 -4.52 0.30
N VAL A 221 9.77 -4.72 -0.19
CA VAL A 221 8.83 -3.61 -0.44
C VAL A 221 8.47 -2.90 0.86
N GLY A 222 8.20 -3.65 1.93
CA GLY A 222 7.94 -3.07 3.25
C GLY A 222 9.15 -2.29 3.80
N HIS A 223 10.36 -2.83 3.62
CA HIS A 223 11.60 -2.12 3.95
C HIS A 223 11.75 -0.84 3.14
N PHE A 224 11.55 -0.88 1.82
CA PHE A 224 11.66 0.31 0.97
C PHE A 224 10.72 1.42 1.44
N ILE A 225 9.47 1.08 1.75
CA ILE A 225 8.50 2.05 2.24
C ILE A 225 8.99 2.69 3.54
N VAL A 226 9.36 1.89 4.55
CA VAL A 226 9.66 2.45 5.89
C VAL A 226 11.05 3.06 5.99
N GLU A 227 12.07 2.39 5.45
CA GLU A 227 13.47 2.78 5.62
C GLU A 227 13.99 3.74 4.55
N LYS A 228 13.28 3.89 3.42
CA LYS A 228 13.64 4.84 2.35
C LYS A 228 12.58 5.91 2.17
N VAL A 229 11.37 5.51 1.74
CA VAL A 229 10.32 6.48 1.39
C VAL A 229 9.96 7.36 2.58
N LEU A 230 9.72 6.78 3.76
CA LEU A 230 9.33 7.57 4.93
C LEU A 230 10.51 8.30 5.58
N ALA A 231 11.71 7.75 5.49
CA ALA A 231 12.92 8.36 6.05
C ALA A 231 13.37 9.60 5.25
N GLU A 232 13.19 9.58 3.93
CA GLU A 232 13.67 10.61 2.98
C GLU A 232 12.51 11.17 2.14
N TRP A 233 11.36 11.48 2.77
CA TRP A 233 10.08 11.79 2.09
C TRP A 233 10.20 12.71 0.87
N ASP A 234 10.91 13.82 0.99
CA ASP A 234 11.02 14.83 -0.06
C ASP A 234 11.69 14.31 -1.35
N GLN A 235 12.49 13.25 -1.25
CA GLN A 235 13.08 12.57 -2.41
C GLN A 235 12.03 11.78 -3.21
N TRP A 236 11.02 11.22 -2.53
CA TRP A 236 10.09 10.24 -3.10
C TRP A 236 8.71 10.84 -3.41
N ALA A 237 8.33 11.91 -2.71
CA ALA A 237 7.05 12.59 -2.79
C ALA A 237 6.65 13.01 -4.22
N GLY A 238 5.34 12.93 -4.52
CA GLY A 238 4.74 13.41 -5.77
C GLY A 238 4.94 12.53 -6.98
N LYS A 239 5.47 11.31 -6.81
CA LYS A 239 5.78 10.40 -7.92
C LYS A 239 5.38 8.95 -7.65
N ALA A 240 5.36 8.18 -8.72
CA ALA A 240 5.26 6.73 -8.68
C ALA A 240 6.65 6.11 -8.84
N TRP A 241 6.97 5.10 -8.03
CA TRP A 241 8.28 4.46 -8.01
C TRP A 241 8.14 2.95 -8.17
N VAL A 242 8.83 2.42 -9.18
CA VAL A 242 9.00 0.99 -9.38
C VAL A 242 10.06 0.47 -8.43
N ILE A 243 9.81 -0.68 -7.82
CA ILE A 243 10.80 -1.44 -7.04
C ILE A 243 10.95 -2.85 -7.60
N SER A 244 12.19 -3.28 -7.79
CA SER A 244 12.56 -4.60 -8.29
C SER A 244 13.95 -4.99 -7.80
N TYR A 245 14.34 -6.26 -7.94
CA TYR A 245 15.75 -6.63 -7.87
C TYR A 245 16.58 -6.08 -9.05
#